data_AF-T1AIW2-F1
#
_entry.id   AF-T1AIW2-F1
#
_cell.length_a   1.000
_cell.length_b   1.000
_cell.length_c   1.000
_cell.angle_alpha   90.00
_cell.angle_beta   90.00
_cell.angle_gamma   90.00
#
_symmetry.space_group_name_H-M   'P 1'
#
loop_
_entity.id
_entity.type
_entity.pdbx_description
1 polymer ?
#
loop_
_entity_poly.entity_id
_entity_poly.type
_entity_poly.pdbx_seq_one_letter_code
_entity_poly.pdbx_strand_id
1 'polypeptide(L)'
;GRDQIPRLLEICARLSGQLTNLSELGRAIGRDHKTAGQYLSVLEQIYLVRAVQPWARNELSRLVKTPKLHFVDSGLLAALRGYSIARLRADRGLLGSLLESVVFSELLKAAAWSKEQVSIFHYRDKDQLEVDFVLENSAGQIIGIEV
;
A
#
# COMPACT_ATOMS: atom_id res chain seq x y z
N GLY A 1 -15.31 -19.26 -7.36
CA GLY A 1 -16.30 -18.28 -6.89
C GLY A 1 -15.92 -17.73 -5.52
N ARG A 2 -15.85 -18.58 -4.49
CA ARG A 2 -15.54 -18.18 -3.09
C ARG A 2 -14.05 -17.99 -2.77
N ASP A 3 -13.15 -18.71 -3.43
CA ASP A 3 -11.74 -18.76 -2.99
C ASP A 3 -10.84 -17.64 -3.54
N GLN A 4 -11.38 -16.73 -4.36
CA GLN A 4 -10.56 -15.74 -5.07
C GLN A 4 -10.25 -14.50 -4.25
N ILE A 5 -11.20 -14.02 -3.44
CA ILE A 5 -10.97 -12.85 -2.56
C ILE A 5 -9.98 -13.19 -1.44
N PRO A 6 -10.11 -14.31 -0.70
CA PRO A 6 -9.11 -14.70 0.30
C PRO A 6 -7.72 -14.88 -0.32
N ARG A 7 -7.64 -15.55 -1.48
CA ARG A 7 -6.37 -15.71 -2.20
C ARG A 7 -5.79 -14.37 -2.67
N LEU A 8 -6.63 -13.44 -3.14
CA LEU A 8 -6.18 -12.09 -3.49
C LEU A 8 -5.63 -11.38 -2.25
N LEU A 9 -6.31 -11.47 -1.11
CA LEU A 9 -5.86 -10.87 0.15
C LEU A 9 -4.49 -11.42 0.58
N GLU A 10 -4.27 -12.74 0.47
CA GLU A 10 -2.97 -13.35 0.73
C GLU A 10 -1.88 -12.83 -0.21
N ILE A 11 -2.18 -12.66 -1.50
CA ILE A 11 -1.24 -12.08 -2.48
C ILE A 11 -0.94 -10.63 -2.13
N CYS A 12 -1.97 -9.83 -1.82
CA CYS A 12 -1.83 -8.45 -1.36
C CYS A 12 -0.90 -8.36 -0.16
N ALA A 13 -1.02 -9.27 0.82
CA ALA A 13 -0.13 -9.30 1.98
C ALA A 13 1.34 -9.47 1.58
N ARG A 14 1.62 -10.21 0.49
CA ARG A 14 3.00 -10.35 -0.03
C ARG A 14 3.50 -9.13 -0.78
N LEU A 15 2.59 -8.31 -1.31
CA LEU A 15 2.88 -7.10 -2.08
C LEU A 15 2.75 -5.83 -1.23
N SER A 16 2.49 -5.94 0.08
CA SER A 16 2.45 -4.78 0.96
C SER A 16 3.82 -4.08 0.96
N GLY A 17 3.83 -2.77 0.78
CA GLY A 17 5.04 -1.97 0.57
C GLY A 17 5.63 -2.13 -0.83
N GLN A 18 4.89 -2.61 -1.83
CA GLN A 18 5.41 -2.79 -3.19
C GLN A 18 4.48 -2.20 -4.26
N LEU A 19 5.08 -1.80 -5.37
CA LEU A 19 4.35 -1.39 -6.57
C LEU A 19 3.48 -2.55 -7.07
N THR A 20 2.21 -2.26 -7.32
CA THR A 20 1.21 -3.29 -7.59
C THR A 20 0.62 -3.14 -8.99
N ASN A 21 0.82 -4.15 -9.83
CA ASN A 21 0.25 -4.22 -11.18
C ASN A 21 -1.04 -5.07 -11.20
N LEU A 22 -2.17 -4.46 -11.58
CA LEU A 22 -3.48 -5.15 -11.63
C LEU A 22 -3.51 -6.34 -12.59
N SER A 23 -2.72 -6.32 -13.67
CA SER A 23 -2.62 -7.44 -14.60
C SER A 23 -1.92 -8.63 -13.96
N GLU A 24 -0.87 -8.38 -13.17
CA GLU A 24 -0.17 -9.42 -12.42
C GLU A 24 -1.04 -10.00 -11.30
N LEU A 25 -1.78 -9.13 -10.58
CA LEU A 25 -2.77 -9.56 -9.60
C LEU A 25 -3.84 -10.45 -10.22
N GLY A 26 -4.42 -10.04 -11.35
CA GLY A 26 -5.41 -10.83 -12.09
C GLY A 26 -4.86 -12.20 -12.46
N ARG A 27 -3.67 -12.25 -13.07
CA ARG A 27 -3.00 -13.52 -13.40
C ARG A 27 -2.82 -14.42 -12.18
N ALA A 28 -2.43 -13.86 -11.03
CA ALA A 28 -2.20 -14.62 -9.80
C ALA A 28 -3.47 -15.26 -9.20
N ILE A 29 -4.66 -14.72 -9.51
CA ILE A 29 -5.96 -15.28 -9.10
C ILE A 29 -6.76 -15.92 -10.24
N GLY A 30 -6.16 -16.04 -11.43
CA GLY A 30 -6.80 -16.61 -12.62
C GLY A 30 -7.94 -15.77 -13.19
N ARG A 31 -7.81 -14.44 -13.16
CA ARG A 31 -8.79 -13.45 -13.65
C ARG A 31 -8.13 -12.38 -14.51
N ASP A 32 -8.95 -11.61 -15.21
CA ASP A 32 -8.47 -10.40 -15.91
C ASP A 32 -8.18 -9.26 -14.93
N HIS A 33 -7.47 -8.23 -15.41
CA HIS A 33 -7.09 -7.06 -14.62
C HIS A 33 -8.32 -6.27 -14.12
N LYS A 34 -9.41 -6.25 -14.89
CA LYS A 34 -10.64 -5.53 -14.54
C LYS A 34 -11.32 -6.14 -13.31
N THR A 35 -11.46 -7.47 -13.31
CA THR A 35 -12.00 -8.24 -12.19
C THR A 35 -11.09 -8.15 -10.97
N ALA A 36 -9.77 -8.23 -11.16
CA ALA A 36 -8.81 -8.04 -10.08
C ALA A 36 -8.92 -6.64 -9.45
N GLY A 37 -9.06 -5.60 -10.27
CA GLY A 37 -9.29 -4.23 -9.81
C GLY A 37 -10.60 -4.08 -9.04
N GLN A 38 -11.69 -4.73 -9.49
CA GLN A 38 -12.95 -4.76 -8.75
C GLN A 38 -12.80 -5.42 -7.38
N TYR A 39 -12.12 -6.57 -7.30
CA TYR A 39 -11.87 -7.23 -6.02
C TYR A 39 -10.95 -6.43 -5.10
N LEU A 40 -9.91 -5.80 -5.65
CA LEU A 40 -9.04 -4.91 -4.89
C LEU A 40 -9.85 -3.72 -4.33
N SER A 41 -10.71 -3.11 -5.14
CA SER A 41 -11.60 -2.03 -4.71
C SER A 41 -12.52 -2.47 -3.56
N VAL A 42 -13.03 -3.70 -3.60
CA VAL A 42 -13.79 -4.25 -2.45
C VAL A 42 -12.91 -4.31 -1.21
N LEU A 43 -11.68 -4.85 -1.29
CA LEU A 43 -10.75 -4.91 -0.16
C LEU A 43 -10.41 -3.52 0.41
N GLU A 44 -10.34 -2.49 -0.44
CA GLU A 44 -10.17 -1.10 -0.02
C GLU A 44 -11.41 -0.56 0.68
N GLN A 45 -12.61 -0.80 0.15
CA GLN A 45 -13.87 -0.34 0.74
C GLN A 45 -14.11 -0.91 2.15
N ILE A 46 -13.61 -2.12 2.42
CA ILE A 46 -13.66 -2.74 3.75
C ILE A 46 -12.39 -2.49 4.59
N TYR A 47 -11.56 -1.53 4.19
CA TYR A 47 -10.41 -1.04 4.94
C TYR A 47 -9.32 -2.08 5.24
N LEU A 48 -9.19 -3.14 4.43
CA LEU A 48 -8.11 -4.11 4.60
C LEU A 48 -6.80 -3.62 3.99
N VAL A 49 -6.90 -2.97 2.82
CA VAL A 49 -5.75 -2.47 2.05
C VAL A 49 -6.01 -1.06 1.51
N ARG A 50 -4.94 -0.42 1.03
CA ARG A 50 -4.96 0.85 0.32
C ARG A 50 -3.92 0.85 -0.79
N ALA A 51 -4.30 1.28 -1.99
CA ALA A 51 -3.40 1.64 -3.07
C ALA A 51 -2.96 3.11 -2.91
N VAL A 52 -1.75 3.31 -2.41
CA VAL A 52 -1.13 4.62 -2.29
C VAL A 52 -0.66 5.08 -3.68
N GLN A 53 -1.16 6.23 -4.13
CA GLN A 53 -0.84 6.75 -5.45
C GLN A 53 0.55 7.39 -5.45
N PRO A 54 1.25 7.41 -6.60
CA PRO A 54 2.52 8.10 -6.71
C PRO A 54 2.32 9.62 -6.68
N TRP A 55 3.21 10.33 -6.01
CA TRP A 55 3.27 11.78 -6.04
C TRP A 55 3.83 12.23 -7.39
N ALA A 56 3.18 13.25 -7.96
CA ALA A 56 3.67 13.95 -9.14
C ALA A 56 3.08 15.36 -9.18
N ARG A 57 3.78 16.33 -9.78
CA ARG A 57 3.25 17.70 -9.89
C ARG A 57 1.97 17.80 -10.73
N ASN A 58 1.80 16.91 -11.70
CA ASN A 58 0.62 16.87 -12.56
C ASN A 58 -0.32 15.73 -12.12
N GLU A 59 -1.57 16.06 -11.80
CA GLU A 59 -2.59 15.09 -11.36
C GLU A 59 -2.82 13.98 -12.39
N LEU A 60 -2.86 14.29 -13.70
CA LEU A 60 -3.00 13.28 -14.75
C LEU A 60 -1.85 12.29 -14.74
N SER A 61 -0.64 12.75 -14.43
CA SER A 61 0.52 11.87 -14.34
C SER A 61 0.49 10.96 -13.10
N ARG A 62 -0.25 11.34 -12.04
CA ARG A 62 -0.49 10.47 -10.88
C ARG A 62 -1.37 9.27 -11.25
N LEU A 63 -2.42 9.50 -12.05
CA LEU A 63 -3.42 8.47 -12.42
C LEU A 63 -2.87 7.34 -13.30
N VAL A 64 -1.77 7.57 -14.02
CA VAL A 64 -1.22 6.61 -15.00
C VAL A 64 -0.10 5.76 -14.40
N LYS A 65 0.49 6.20 -13.28
CA LYS A 65 1.63 5.51 -12.65
C LYS A 65 1.16 4.45 -11.65
N THR A 66 2.01 3.45 -11.43
CA THR A 66 1.70 2.30 -10.59
C THR A 66 1.61 2.70 -9.11
N PRO A 67 0.53 2.32 -8.40
CA PRO A 67 0.41 2.56 -6.96
C PRO A 67 1.23 1.57 -6.13
N LYS A 68 1.59 1.96 -4.90
CA LYS A 68 2.18 1.09 -3.86
C LYS A 68 1.05 0.57 -2.96
N LEU A 69 0.97 -0.73 -2.72
CA LEU A 69 -0.10 -1.31 -1.90
C LEU A 69 0.34 -1.35 -0.43
N HIS A 70 -0.52 -0.94 0.49
CA HIS A 70 -0.28 -1.07 1.93
C HIS A 70 -1.48 -1.70 2.64
N PHE A 71 -1.21 -2.48 3.68
CA PHE A 71 -2.22 -2.91 4.64
C PHE A 71 -2.50 -1.79 5.64
N VAL A 72 -3.78 -1.66 6.02
CA VAL A 72 -4.20 -0.68 7.04
C VAL A 72 -3.91 -1.18 8.45
N ASP A 73 -3.91 -2.50 8.64
CA ASP A 73 -3.61 -3.17 9.91
C ASP A 73 -2.35 -4.05 9.76
N SER A 74 -1.30 -3.68 10.49
CA SER A 74 -0.02 -4.41 10.48
C SER A 74 -0.10 -5.75 11.21
N GLY A 75 -0.99 -5.91 12.20
CA GLY A 75 -1.26 -7.19 12.86
C GLY A 75 -1.89 -8.20 11.90
N LEU A 76 -2.87 -7.75 11.10
CA LEU A 76 -3.46 -8.56 10.03
C LEU A 76 -2.41 -8.94 8.98
N LEU A 77 -1.58 -7.98 8.54
CA LEU A 77 -0.47 -8.25 7.62
C LEU A 77 0.47 -9.32 8.20
N ALA A 78 0.90 -9.15 9.45
CA ALA A 78 1.78 -10.11 10.13
C ALA A 78 1.13 -11.51 10.22
N ALA A 79 -0.15 -11.59 10.53
CA ALA A 79 -0.91 -12.84 10.59
C ALA A 79 -0.95 -13.54 9.21
N LEU A 80 -1.32 -12.82 8.15
CA LEU A 80 -1.37 -13.36 6.78
C LEU A 80 0.01 -13.77 6.25
N ARG A 81 1.08 -13.12 6.73
CA ARG A 81 2.47 -13.45 6.38
C ARG A 81 3.06 -14.57 7.24
N GLY A 82 2.36 -15.01 8.29
CA GLY A 82 2.86 -15.99 9.25
C GLY A 82 4.11 -15.49 9.98
N TYR A 83 4.12 -14.20 10.33
CA TYR A 83 5.21 -13.58 11.09
C TYR A 83 4.97 -13.77 12.58
N SER A 84 5.79 -14.61 13.21
CA SER A 84 5.87 -14.71 14.66
C SER A 84 6.98 -13.79 15.18
N ILE A 85 6.91 -13.42 16.47
CA ILE A 85 7.96 -12.63 17.13
C ILE A 85 9.33 -13.30 16.99
N ALA A 86 9.39 -14.63 17.15
CA ALA A 86 10.62 -15.39 16.99
C ALA A 86 11.19 -15.27 15.57
N ARG A 87 10.32 -15.35 14.54
CA ARG A 87 10.71 -15.23 13.14
C ARG A 87 11.23 -13.83 12.79
N LEU A 88 10.55 -12.79 13.26
CA LEU A 88 10.97 -11.39 13.06
C LEU A 88 12.29 -11.07 13.77
N ARG A 89 12.56 -11.70 14.92
CA ARG A 89 13.86 -11.56 15.60
C ARG A 89 14.98 -12.26 14.85
N ALA A 90 14.70 -13.40 14.23
CA ALA A 90 15.68 -14.18 13.47
C ALA A 90 16.00 -13.53 12.11
N ASP A 91 15.02 -12.90 11.46
CA ASP A 91 15.17 -12.19 10.20
C ASP A 91 14.52 -10.81 10.29
N ARG A 92 15.34 -9.80 10.58
CA ARG A 92 14.90 -8.41 10.66
C ARG A 92 14.53 -7.83 9.29
N GLY A 93 14.95 -8.44 8.17
CA GLY A 93 14.55 -8.00 6.83
C GLY A 93 13.04 -8.12 6.60
N LEU A 94 12.37 -9.03 7.32
CA LEU A 94 10.92 -9.18 7.28
C LEU A 94 10.16 -8.01 7.93
N LEU A 95 10.84 -7.17 8.71
CA LEU A 95 10.22 -6.03 9.39
C LEU A 95 9.93 -4.85 8.47
N GLY A 96 10.65 -4.69 7.34
CA GLY A 96 10.54 -3.49 6.49
C GLY A 96 9.10 -3.18 6.09
N SER A 97 8.47 -4.05 5.31
CA SER A 97 7.08 -3.84 4.87
C SER A 97 6.06 -3.84 6.00
N LEU A 98 6.37 -4.48 7.13
CA LEU A 98 5.53 -4.45 8.33
C LEU A 98 5.61 -3.07 9.00
N LEU A 99 6.80 -2.51 9.12
CA LEU A 99 7.05 -1.19 9.70
C LEU A 99 6.49 -0.09 8.80
N GLU A 100 6.67 -0.17 7.48
CA GLU A 100 6.02 0.71 6.51
C GLU A 100 4.49 0.70 6.70
N SER A 101 3.89 -0.49 6.90
CA SER A 101 2.44 -0.60 7.12
C SER A 101 2.01 -0.04 8.48
N VAL A 102 2.84 -0.14 9.52
CA VAL A 102 2.60 0.56 10.81
C VAL A 102 2.61 2.06 10.59
N VAL A 103 3.67 2.59 9.97
CA VAL A 103 3.81 4.03 9.69
C VAL A 103 2.64 4.52 8.84
N PHE A 104 2.27 3.80 7.79
CA PHE A 104 1.12 4.12 6.95
C PHE A 104 -0.19 4.20 7.74
N SER A 105 -0.44 3.24 8.64
CA SER A 105 -1.63 3.25 9.50
C SER A 105 -1.66 4.46 10.44
N GLU A 106 -0.51 4.83 11.02
CA GLU A 106 -0.39 6.04 11.84
C GLU A 106 -0.59 7.31 11.01
N LEU A 107 -0.03 7.38 9.80
CA LEU A 107 -0.22 8.51 8.89
C LEU A 107 -1.70 8.68 8.48
N LEU A 108 -2.40 7.59 8.19
CA LEU A 108 -3.84 7.62 7.90
C LEU A 108 -4.65 8.20 9.07
N LYS A 109 -4.34 7.78 10.30
CA LYS A 109 -5.01 8.29 11.51
C LYS A 109 -4.69 9.76 11.74
N ALA A 110 -3.43 10.14 11.61
CA ALA A 110 -2.99 11.52 11.76
C ALA A 110 -3.63 12.45 10.71
N ALA A 111 -3.69 12.02 9.44
CA ALA A 111 -4.36 12.75 8.37
C ALA A 111 -5.87 12.89 8.64
N ALA A 112 -6.53 11.84 9.13
CA ALA A 112 -7.96 11.87 9.45
C ALA A 112 -8.32 12.81 10.62
N TRP A 113 -7.39 13.03 11.56
CA TRP A 113 -7.59 13.94 12.70
C TRP A 113 -7.02 15.35 12.46
N SER A 114 -6.35 15.56 11.33
CA SER A 114 -5.79 16.85 10.96
C SER A 114 -6.88 17.88 10.69
N LYS A 115 -6.62 19.15 11.04
CA LYS A 115 -7.46 20.28 10.64
C LYS A 115 -7.28 20.63 9.16
N GLU A 116 -6.15 20.22 8.57
CA GLU A 116 -5.86 20.38 7.15
C GLU A 116 -6.14 19.08 6.41
N GLN A 117 -6.60 19.19 5.17
CA GLN A 117 -6.72 18.02 4.30
C GLN A 117 -5.33 17.59 3.85
N VAL A 118 -4.89 16.42 4.31
CA VAL A 118 -3.59 15.83 3.98
C VAL A 118 -3.81 14.59 3.12
N SER A 119 -3.16 14.56 1.97
CA SER A 119 -3.10 13.39 1.10
C SER A 119 -1.77 12.66 1.27
N ILE A 120 -1.81 11.33 1.19
CA ILE A 120 -0.63 10.46 1.34
C ILE A 120 -0.34 9.82 -0.01
N PHE A 121 0.91 9.98 -0.47
CA PHE A 121 1.44 9.43 -1.71
C PHE A 121 2.72 8.64 -1.43
N HIS A 122 3.26 7.96 -2.44
CA HIS A 122 4.66 7.49 -2.46
C HIS A 122 5.44 8.22 -3.55
N TYR A 123 6.77 8.20 -3.54
CA TYR A 123 7.56 8.73 -4.65
C TYR A 123 8.60 7.74 -5.11
N ARG A 124 8.71 7.60 -6.43
CA ARG A 124 9.81 6.88 -7.08
C ARG A 124 10.09 7.48 -8.44
N ASP A 125 11.36 7.69 -8.75
CA ASP A 125 11.79 8.15 -10.06
C ASP A 125 12.46 7.05 -10.90
N LYS A 126 12.90 7.43 -12.10
CA LYS A 126 13.56 6.52 -13.05
C LYS A 126 14.97 6.09 -12.61
N ASP A 127 15.58 6.87 -11.73
CA ASP A 127 16.93 6.65 -11.21
C ASP A 127 16.88 5.86 -9.89
N GLN A 128 15.70 5.30 -9.57
CA GLN A 128 15.40 4.47 -8.39
C GLN A 128 15.55 5.19 -7.07
N LEU A 129 15.49 6.53 -7.07
CA LEU A 129 15.30 7.28 -5.84
C LEU A 129 13.86 7.06 -5.38
N GLU A 130 13.70 6.53 -4.17
CA GLU A 130 12.41 6.20 -3.57
C GLU A 130 12.24 7.00 -2.29
N VAL A 131 11.01 7.46 -2.05
CA VAL A 131 10.54 8.01 -0.76
C VAL A 131 9.27 7.26 -0.41
N ASP A 132 9.25 6.60 0.75
CA ASP A 132 8.13 5.73 1.14
C ASP A 132 6.79 6.47 1.19
N PHE A 133 6.76 7.63 1.84
CA PHE A 133 5.56 8.46 1.94
C PHE A 133 5.84 9.93 1.64
N VAL A 134 4.97 10.53 0.82
CA VAL A 134 4.90 11.97 0.58
C VAL A 134 3.56 12.47 1.06
N LEU A 135 3.57 13.34 2.07
CA LEU A 135 2.39 14.05 2.56
C LEU A 135 2.26 15.35 1.78
N GLU A 136 1.06 15.67 1.32
CA GLU A 136 0.76 16.93 0.65
C GLU A 136 -0.53 17.54 1.23
N ASN A 137 -0.46 18.79 1.69
CA ASN A 137 -1.64 19.51 2.15
C ASN A 137 -2.31 20.31 1.01
N SER A 138 -3.47 20.92 1.29
CA SER A 138 -4.22 21.73 0.32
C SER A 138 -3.49 22.98 -0.17
N ALA A 139 -2.45 23.44 0.54
CA ALA A 139 -1.57 24.54 0.11
C ALA A 139 -0.44 24.07 -0.84
N GLY A 140 -0.35 22.77 -1.13
CA GLY A 140 0.70 22.18 -1.96
C GLY A 140 2.05 22.05 -1.26
N GLN A 141 2.10 22.18 0.07
CA GLN A 141 3.31 21.93 0.85
C GLN A 141 3.51 20.43 0.99
N ILE A 142 4.76 19.98 0.83
CA ILE A 142 5.10 18.56 0.84
C ILE A 142 6.08 18.20 1.96
N ILE A 143 5.91 17.01 2.52
CA ILE A 143 6.84 16.39 3.48
C ILE A 143 7.13 14.97 2.99
N GLY A 144 8.41 14.62 2.84
CA GLY A 144 8.86 13.25 2.59
C GLY A 144 9.18 12.51 3.88
N ILE A 145 8.85 11.22 3.94
CA ILE A 145 9.09 10.33 5.08
C ILE A 145 9.71 9.03 4.54
N GLU A 146 10.82 8.61 5.15
CA GLU A 146 11.50 7.32 4.95
C GLU A 146 11.31 6.46 6.21
N VAL A 147 11.21 5.15 6.04
CA VAL A 147 10.95 4.20 7.13
C VAL A 147 12.12 3.24 7.38
#